data_AF-A0A955EY20-F1
#
_entry.id   AF-A0A955EY20-F1
#
_cell.length_a   1.000
_cell.length_b   1.000
_cell.length_c   1.000
_cell.angle_alpha   90.00
_cell.angle_beta   90.00
_cell.angle_gamma   90.00
#
_symmetry.space_group_name_H-M   'P 1'
#
loop_
_entity.id
_entity.type
_entity.pdbx_description
1 polymer ?
#
loop_
_entity_poly.entity_id
_entity_poly.type
_entity_poly.pdbx_seq_one_letter_code
_entity_poly.pdbx_strand_id
1 'polypeptide(L)'
;RGRRWPPGERCSFMSEPDHCQFVESYLGRFESGTSDFEHDSVSDHVKLCSTCYDRMSSFFRVLEVPETGYLQETLDDLTLSIYNLAKALMRQEPPEDSPSKTNHDNVIFVTQPEDAQQYVAQGVEITEDVQDFTGKDEFRGESMDRVRNLIENSRREIDLILSLLDRGIELAGRYSWDCHNLKGILLVSDDRLDDAAREFRAVIAAPKVDAYLRSVQVHAMNNLSFLCSQQGQSDDAIRWAQKSCAFAEEVDMDTFSSRFGLMFFHLRRQHEGDIDRAAEQIGIILQDANSRSAFERCLGLESNAEVRRMLAETGLDKRFGLVGCDQKP
;
A
#
# COMPACT_ATOMS: atom_id res chain seq x y z
N ARG A 1 -19.98 6.86 -32.00
CA ARG A 1 -20.59 7.79 -32.98
C ARG A 1 -19.43 8.54 -33.66
N GLY A 2 -19.03 8.12 -34.86
CA GLY A 2 -17.82 8.63 -35.52
C GLY A 2 -17.95 10.11 -35.87
N ARG A 3 -17.09 10.95 -35.30
CA ARG A 3 -16.88 12.32 -35.79
C ARG A 3 -16.02 12.20 -37.05
N ARG A 4 -16.57 12.56 -38.22
CA ARG A 4 -15.72 12.77 -39.40
C ARG A 4 -14.80 13.95 -39.14
N TRP A 5 -13.50 13.71 -39.17
CA TRP A 5 -12.50 14.76 -39.11
C TRP A 5 -12.55 15.62 -40.38
N PRO A 6 -12.33 16.95 -40.28
CA PRO A 6 -12.21 17.80 -41.45
C PRO A 6 -11.01 17.35 -42.31
N PRO A 7 -11.08 17.44 -43.65
CA PRO A 7 -9.96 17.14 -44.52
C PRO A 7 -8.80 18.08 -44.17
N GLY A 8 -7.71 17.51 -43.65
CA GLY A 8 -6.54 18.27 -43.20
C GLY A 8 -5.74 18.89 -44.34
N GLU A 9 -5.00 19.94 -44.03
CA GLU A 9 -3.99 20.55 -44.89
C GLU A 9 -2.96 19.47 -45.31
N ARG A 10 -2.54 19.48 -46.58
CA ARG A 10 -1.64 18.45 -47.13
C ARG A 10 -0.23 18.60 -46.52
N CYS A 11 0.38 17.51 -46.01
CA CYS A 11 1.77 17.53 -45.50
C CYS A 11 2.68 18.08 -46.60
N SER A 12 3.40 19.16 -46.31
CA SER A 12 4.25 19.89 -47.27
C SER A 12 5.66 19.30 -47.39
N PHE A 13 5.95 18.23 -46.65
CA PHE A 13 7.21 17.52 -46.64
C PHE A 13 7.06 16.24 -47.47
N MET A 14 7.72 16.21 -48.63
CA MET A 14 7.78 15.12 -49.63
C MET A 14 6.78 15.18 -50.79
N SER A 15 7.33 14.98 -51.99
CA SER A 15 6.66 14.97 -53.29
C SER A 15 5.94 13.66 -53.63
N GLU A 16 5.80 12.75 -52.67
CA GLU A 16 5.11 11.46 -52.83
C GLU A 16 3.82 11.46 -51.98
N PRO A 17 2.64 11.66 -52.60
CA PRO A 17 1.34 11.76 -51.93
C PRO A 17 0.93 10.53 -51.10
N ASP A 18 1.57 9.38 -51.31
CA ASP A 18 1.11 8.09 -50.80
C ASP A 18 1.47 7.87 -49.33
N HIS A 19 2.52 8.53 -48.80
CA HIS A 19 3.01 8.20 -47.46
C HIS A 19 2.11 8.71 -46.33
N CYS A 20 1.45 9.85 -46.50
CA CYS A 20 0.50 10.37 -45.51
C CYS A 20 -0.85 9.62 -45.54
N GLN A 21 -1.21 9.00 -46.67
CA GLN A 21 -2.38 8.13 -46.75
C GLN A 21 -2.20 6.86 -45.90
N PHE A 22 -0.97 6.40 -45.67
CA PHE A 22 -0.73 5.28 -44.75
C PHE A 22 -1.14 5.61 -43.32
N VAL A 23 -0.89 6.84 -42.86
CA VAL A 23 -1.30 7.28 -41.53
C VAL A 23 -2.83 7.38 -41.44
N GLU A 24 -3.51 7.90 -42.45
CA GLU A 24 -4.99 7.89 -42.49
C GLU A 24 -5.55 6.46 -42.50
N SER A 25 -4.95 5.57 -43.29
CA SER A 25 -5.35 4.16 -43.37
C SER A 25 -5.10 3.43 -42.05
N TYR A 26 -3.96 3.70 -41.41
CA TYR A 26 -3.60 3.19 -40.09
C TYR A 26 -4.57 3.67 -39.01
N LEU A 27 -4.95 4.95 -39.01
CA LEU A 27 -5.95 5.46 -38.09
C LEU A 27 -7.34 4.89 -38.38
N GLY A 28 -7.70 4.74 -39.66
CA GLY A 28 -8.96 4.15 -40.10
C GLY A 28 -9.15 2.70 -39.66
N ARG A 29 -8.07 1.94 -39.41
CA ARG A 29 -8.14 0.54 -38.95
C ARG A 29 -8.81 0.40 -37.58
N PHE A 30 -8.69 1.43 -36.72
CA PHE A 30 -9.34 1.44 -35.42
C PHE A 30 -10.87 1.63 -35.54
N GLU A 31 -11.33 2.11 -36.70
CA GLU A 31 -12.76 2.21 -37.02
C GLU A 31 -13.27 1.00 -37.84
N SER A 32 -12.42 0.39 -38.67
CA SER A 32 -12.83 -0.63 -39.67
C SER A 32 -12.38 -2.06 -39.38
N GLY A 33 -11.40 -2.29 -38.49
CA GLY A 33 -10.95 -3.61 -38.05
C GLY A 33 -10.02 -4.39 -38.99
N THR A 34 -9.55 -3.80 -40.10
CA THR A 34 -8.64 -4.47 -41.05
C THR A 34 -7.57 -3.53 -41.59
N SER A 35 -6.32 -4.01 -41.69
CA SER A 35 -5.23 -3.30 -42.37
C SER A 35 -4.21 -4.25 -43.02
N ASP A 36 -3.88 -4.00 -44.28
CA ASP A 36 -2.84 -4.69 -45.08
C ASP A 36 -1.57 -3.82 -45.21
N PHE A 37 -0.95 -3.42 -44.09
CA PHE A 37 0.31 -2.66 -44.12
C PHE A 37 1.22 -2.99 -42.93
N GLU A 38 2.53 -2.91 -43.17
CA GLU A 38 3.57 -3.16 -42.17
C GLU A 38 3.65 -2.00 -41.17
N HIS A 39 3.68 -2.31 -39.86
CA HIS A 39 3.71 -1.31 -38.80
C HIS A 39 4.97 -0.43 -38.84
N ASP A 40 6.08 -0.98 -39.31
CA ASP A 40 7.38 -0.30 -39.34
C ASP A 40 7.36 0.90 -40.30
N SER A 41 6.61 0.80 -41.41
CA SER A 41 6.48 1.88 -42.39
C SER A 41 5.76 3.10 -41.82
N VAL A 42 4.78 2.90 -40.93
CA VAL A 42 4.07 3.99 -40.26
C VAL A 42 4.98 4.66 -39.24
N SER A 43 5.71 3.86 -38.45
CA SER A 43 6.66 4.35 -37.44
C SER A 43 7.76 5.21 -38.07
N ASP A 44 8.37 4.74 -39.15
CA ASP A 44 9.44 5.48 -39.83
C ASP A 44 8.92 6.76 -40.50
N HIS A 45 7.68 6.75 -41.00
CA HIS A 45 7.07 7.95 -41.57
C HIS A 45 6.76 9.03 -40.53
N VAL A 46 6.17 8.66 -39.38
CA VAL A 46 5.82 9.66 -38.34
C VAL A 46 7.06 10.31 -37.71
N LYS A 47 8.21 9.63 -37.72
CA LYS A 47 9.48 10.25 -37.33
C LYS A 47 9.90 11.40 -38.26
N LEU A 48 9.38 11.43 -39.50
CA LEU A 48 9.82 12.35 -40.56
C LEU A 48 8.76 13.39 -40.99
N CYS A 49 7.45 13.12 -40.86
CA CYS A 49 6.38 14.11 -41.10
C CYS A 49 5.72 14.52 -39.77
N SER A 50 6.05 15.72 -39.28
CA SER A 50 5.48 16.30 -38.04
C SER A 50 3.96 16.38 -38.08
N THR A 51 3.35 16.63 -39.24
CA THR A 51 1.89 16.68 -39.40
C THR A 51 1.24 15.33 -39.14
N CYS A 52 1.85 14.25 -39.63
CA CYS A 52 1.40 12.89 -39.40
C CYS A 52 1.62 12.46 -37.94
N TYR A 53 2.75 12.87 -37.33
CA TYR A 53 3.00 12.70 -35.90
C TYR A 53 1.92 13.40 -35.06
N ASP A 54 1.68 14.68 -35.28
CA ASP A 54 0.68 15.47 -34.55
C ASP A 54 -0.72 14.87 -34.70
N ARG A 55 -1.05 14.36 -35.89
CA ARG A 55 -2.33 13.71 -36.17
C ARG A 55 -2.47 12.37 -35.45
N MET A 56 -1.45 11.50 -35.49
CA MET A 56 -1.46 10.25 -34.74
C MET A 56 -1.50 10.50 -33.24
N SER A 57 -0.66 11.42 -32.74
CA SER A 57 -0.65 11.84 -31.34
C SER A 57 -2.03 12.37 -30.91
N SER A 58 -2.64 13.25 -31.71
CA SER A 58 -3.98 13.77 -31.44
C SER A 58 -5.05 12.68 -31.46
N PHE A 59 -4.96 11.70 -32.37
CA PHE A 59 -5.88 10.58 -32.42
C PHE A 59 -5.80 9.72 -31.16
N PHE A 60 -4.58 9.35 -30.74
CA PHE A 60 -4.38 8.56 -29.52
C PHE A 60 -4.75 9.32 -28.24
N ARG A 61 -4.58 10.65 -28.21
CA ARG A 61 -5.07 11.50 -27.11
C ARG A 61 -6.59 11.49 -26.95
N VAL A 62 -7.33 11.26 -28.05
CA VAL A 62 -8.81 11.27 -28.08
C VAL A 62 -9.39 9.87 -27.93
N LEU A 63 -8.61 8.82 -28.20
CA LEU A 63 -9.02 7.46 -27.91
C LEU A 63 -9.17 7.31 -26.38
N GLU A 64 -10.41 7.13 -25.94
CA GLU A 64 -10.67 6.50 -24.64
C GLU A 64 -10.24 5.04 -24.77
N VAL A 65 -8.95 4.79 -24.55
CA VAL A 65 -8.46 3.42 -24.41
C VAL A 65 -9.12 2.88 -23.13
N PRO A 66 -9.94 1.82 -23.20
CA PRO A 66 -10.46 1.19 -21.99
C PRO A 66 -9.25 0.82 -21.11
N GLU A 67 -9.39 0.95 -19.80
CA GLU A 67 -8.33 0.57 -18.86
C GLU A 67 -7.86 -0.85 -19.22
N THR A 68 -6.65 -0.93 -19.77
CA THR A 68 -6.07 -2.21 -20.18
C THR A 68 -5.55 -2.92 -18.94
N GLY A 69 -5.37 -4.24 -19.02
CA GLY A 69 -4.67 -4.96 -17.96
C GLY A 69 -3.30 -4.34 -17.66
N TYR A 70 -2.60 -3.88 -18.69
CA TYR A 70 -1.31 -3.20 -18.55
C TYR A 70 -1.41 -1.89 -17.75
N LEU A 71 -2.34 -0.99 -18.06
CA LEU A 71 -2.48 0.25 -17.30
C LEU A 71 -2.84 -0.02 -15.84
N GLN A 72 -3.70 -1.00 -15.57
CA GLN A 72 -4.02 -1.39 -14.20
C GLN A 72 -2.81 -1.99 -13.48
N GLU A 73 -1.97 -2.78 -14.16
CA GLU A 73 -0.70 -3.27 -13.62
C GLU A 73 0.27 -2.12 -13.32
N THR A 74 0.42 -1.14 -14.22
CA THR A 74 1.25 0.05 -14.00
C THR A 74 0.76 0.87 -12.79
N LEU A 75 -0.56 0.99 -12.60
CA LEU A 75 -1.14 1.66 -11.43
C LEU A 75 -0.95 0.86 -10.14
N ASP A 76 -1.05 -0.47 -10.22
CA ASP A 76 -0.75 -1.36 -9.10
C ASP A 76 0.72 -1.16 -8.68
N ASP A 77 1.66 -1.11 -9.63
CA ASP A 77 3.09 -0.89 -9.39
C ASP A 77 3.39 0.51 -8.84
N LEU A 78 2.73 1.55 -9.37
CA LEU A 78 2.85 2.91 -8.84
C LEU A 78 2.37 2.99 -7.39
N THR A 79 1.22 2.39 -7.10
CA THR A 79 0.65 2.36 -5.75
C THR A 79 1.55 1.59 -4.79
N LEU A 80 2.13 0.48 -5.24
CA LEU A 80 3.11 -0.30 -4.48
C LEU A 80 4.36 0.54 -4.17
N SER A 81 4.88 1.28 -5.15
CA SER A 81 6.05 2.15 -4.97
C SER A 81 5.76 3.25 -3.94
N ILE A 82 4.61 3.92 -4.04
CA ILE A 82 4.16 4.94 -3.06
C ILE A 82 4.05 4.35 -1.65
N TYR A 83 3.40 3.18 -1.51
CA TYR A 83 3.26 2.49 -0.24
C TYR A 83 4.62 2.15 0.38
N ASN A 84 5.54 1.62 -0.41
CA ASN A 84 6.86 1.25 0.06
C ASN A 84 7.75 2.45 0.39
N LEU A 85 7.65 3.54 -0.39
CA LEU A 85 8.29 4.81 -0.07
C LEU A 85 7.81 5.36 1.28
N ALA A 86 6.50 5.38 1.50
CA ALA A 86 5.92 5.81 2.78
C ALA A 86 6.44 4.96 3.95
N LYS A 87 6.52 3.63 3.79
CA LYS A 87 7.11 2.73 4.80
C LYS A 87 8.58 3.04 5.08
N ALA A 88 9.37 3.25 4.04
CA ALA A 88 10.78 3.56 4.17
C ALA A 88 10.98 4.89 4.92
N LEU A 89 10.21 5.92 4.57
CA LEU A 89 10.24 7.22 5.25
C LEU A 89 9.82 7.14 6.71
N MET A 90 8.79 6.35 7.05
CA MET A 90 8.35 6.17 8.44
C MET A 90 9.45 5.55 9.33
N ARG A 91 10.32 4.73 8.74
CA ARG A 91 11.39 3.98 9.44
C ARG A 91 12.70 4.73 9.60
N GLN A 92 12.94 5.77 8.82
CA GLN A 92 14.15 6.59 9.00
C GLN A 92 14.19 7.13 10.44
N GLU A 93 15.35 7.16 11.09
CA GLU A 93 15.45 7.65 12.45
C GLU A 93 14.95 9.11 12.54
N PRO A 94 14.32 9.52 13.66
CA PRO A 94 13.95 10.91 13.83
C PRO A 94 15.20 11.77 13.84
N PRO A 95 15.15 12.99 13.28
CA PRO A 95 16.17 13.96 13.58
C PRO A 95 16.33 14.03 15.10
N GLU A 96 17.56 14.12 15.61
CA GLU A 96 17.86 14.08 17.04
C GLU A 96 17.02 15.09 17.86
N ASP A 97 16.59 16.18 17.22
CA ASP A 97 15.81 17.27 17.79
C ASP A 97 14.27 17.09 17.67
N SER A 98 13.78 15.96 17.15
CA SER A 98 12.33 15.74 17.00
C SER A 98 11.66 15.51 18.36
N PRO A 99 10.62 16.30 18.72
CA PRO A 99 9.91 16.15 19.99
C PRO A 99 9.13 14.83 20.11
N SER A 100 8.87 14.15 18.99
CA SER A 100 8.16 12.87 18.96
C SER A 100 9.13 11.71 18.76
N LYS A 101 9.66 11.16 19.85
CA LYS A 101 10.16 9.77 19.89
C LYS A 101 8.98 8.80 19.91
N THR A 102 8.04 8.96 19.00
CA THR A 102 6.88 8.07 18.89
C THR A 102 7.38 6.70 18.49
N ASN A 103 7.20 5.76 19.43
CA ASN A 103 7.65 4.40 19.28
C ASN A 103 6.73 3.68 18.28
N HIS A 104 7.13 3.64 17.01
CA HIS A 104 6.39 2.92 15.97
C HIS A 104 6.44 1.40 16.17
N ASP A 105 7.26 0.88 17.11
CA ASP A 105 7.51 -0.56 17.31
C ASP A 105 6.27 -1.37 17.70
N ASN A 106 5.23 -0.71 18.22
CA ASN A 106 4.01 -1.40 18.65
C ASN A 106 3.03 -1.68 17.50
N VAL A 107 3.34 -1.23 16.29
CA VAL A 107 2.54 -1.52 15.10
C VAL A 107 3.34 -2.41 14.15
N ILE A 108 2.72 -3.52 13.74
CA ILE A 108 3.39 -4.56 12.95
C ILE A 108 3.73 -4.02 11.56
N PHE A 109 5.02 -3.80 11.32
CA PHE A 109 5.55 -3.63 9.97
C PHE A 109 6.04 -4.98 9.43
N VAL A 110 5.45 -5.48 8.35
CA VAL A 110 5.63 -6.88 7.89
C VAL A 110 6.89 -7.13 7.04
N THR A 111 7.67 -6.12 6.61
CA THR A 111 8.77 -6.34 5.62
C THR A 111 10.13 -5.76 6.03
N GLN A 112 11.23 -6.23 5.43
CA GLN A 112 12.59 -5.74 5.70
C GLN A 112 12.80 -4.25 5.28
N PRO A 113 13.81 -3.55 5.83
CA PRO A 113 14.11 -2.17 5.42
C PRO A 113 14.66 -2.14 3.99
N GLU A 114 14.07 -1.29 3.17
CA GLU A 114 14.52 -0.97 1.81
C GLU A 114 14.81 0.53 1.72
N ASP A 115 15.68 0.91 0.78
CA ASP A 115 16.15 2.28 0.61
C ASP A 115 15.03 3.16 0.02
N ALA A 116 14.67 4.25 0.72
CA ALA A 116 13.69 5.21 0.24
C ALA A 116 14.06 5.79 -1.13
N GLN A 117 15.35 5.98 -1.42
CA GLN A 117 15.81 6.51 -2.72
C GLN A 117 15.47 5.58 -3.87
N GLN A 118 15.51 4.26 -3.66
CA GLN A 118 15.12 3.29 -4.67
C GLN A 118 13.65 3.43 -5.06
N TYR A 119 12.76 3.64 -4.08
CA TYR A 119 11.34 3.84 -4.35
C TYR A 119 11.01 5.20 -4.95
N VAL A 120 11.79 6.24 -4.65
CA VAL A 120 11.68 7.52 -5.36
C VAL A 120 11.98 7.32 -6.84
N ALA A 121 13.12 6.69 -7.18
CA ALA A 121 13.49 6.45 -8.57
C ALA A 121 12.44 5.60 -9.31
N GLN A 122 12.03 4.48 -8.70
CA GLN A 122 11.01 3.61 -9.26
C GLN A 122 9.65 4.32 -9.43
N GLY A 123 9.22 5.10 -8.42
CA GLY A 123 7.97 5.85 -8.49
C GLY A 123 7.96 6.90 -9.60
N VAL A 124 9.08 7.62 -9.79
CA VAL A 124 9.23 8.59 -10.87
C VAL A 124 9.15 7.92 -12.24
N GLU A 125 9.88 6.83 -12.46
CA GLU A 125 9.83 6.05 -13.70
C GLU A 125 8.39 5.59 -14.01
N ILE A 126 7.69 5.02 -13.04
CA ILE A 126 6.31 4.54 -13.26
C ILE A 126 5.35 5.71 -13.54
N THR A 127 5.54 6.90 -12.95
CA THR A 127 4.70 8.06 -13.32
C THR A 127 4.89 8.50 -14.78
N GLU A 128 6.11 8.37 -15.32
CA GLU A 128 6.39 8.61 -16.74
C GLU A 128 5.70 7.55 -17.59
N ASP A 129 5.76 6.28 -17.22
CA ASP A 129 5.06 5.19 -17.93
C ASP A 129 3.54 5.41 -17.98
N VAL A 130 2.92 5.88 -16.89
CA VAL A 130 1.48 6.21 -16.88
C VAL A 130 1.18 7.36 -17.83
N GLN A 131 2.00 8.42 -17.85
CA GLN A 131 1.81 9.55 -18.77
C GLN A 131 1.99 9.13 -20.22
N ASP A 132 3.03 8.35 -20.52
CA ASP A 132 3.32 7.84 -21.87
C ASP A 132 2.21 6.93 -22.37
N PHE A 133 1.69 6.05 -21.50
CA PHE A 133 0.60 5.15 -21.86
C PHE A 133 -0.72 5.89 -22.08
N THR A 134 -1.06 6.83 -21.20
CA THR A 134 -2.35 7.56 -21.27
C THR A 134 -2.34 8.71 -22.26
N GLY A 135 -1.15 9.21 -22.64
CA GLY A 135 -0.95 10.41 -23.44
C GLY A 135 -1.49 11.68 -22.76
N LYS A 136 -1.67 11.66 -21.44
CA LYS A 136 -2.30 12.73 -20.65
C LYS A 136 -1.49 13.00 -19.38
N ASP A 137 -1.48 14.26 -18.97
CA ASP A 137 -0.85 14.69 -17.71
C ASP A 137 -1.72 14.38 -16.48
N GLU A 138 -2.99 14.01 -16.70
CA GLU A 138 -3.97 13.69 -15.66
C GLU A 138 -4.57 12.29 -15.85
N PHE A 139 -4.65 11.53 -14.76
CA PHE A 139 -5.28 10.22 -14.71
C PHE A 139 -6.16 10.09 -13.46
N ARG A 140 -7.42 9.63 -13.62
CA ARG A 140 -8.43 9.55 -12.54
C ARG A 140 -8.63 10.85 -11.73
N GLY A 141 -8.39 12.00 -12.37
CA GLY A 141 -8.49 13.32 -11.73
C GLY A 141 -7.20 13.78 -11.04
N GLU A 142 -6.15 12.95 -11.10
CA GLU A 142 -4.85 13.23 -10.50
C GLU A 142 -3.81 13.64 -11.53
N SER A 143 -3.09 14.71 -11.25
CA SER A 143 -1.98 15.17 -12.10
C SER A 143 -0.73 14.35 -11.80
N MET A 144 -0.20 13.67 -12.81
CA MET A 144 1.00 12.84 -12.66
C MET A 144 2.23 13.67 -12.31
N ASP A 145 2.33 14.92 -12.77
CA ASP A 145 3.40 15.84 -12.34
C ASP A 145 3.31 16.17 -10.84
N ARG A 146 2.10 16.28 -10.28
CA ARG A 146 1.92 16.48 -8.84
C ARG A 146 2.31 15.23 -8.06
N VAL A 147 1.93 14.04 -8.54
CA VAL A 147 2.31 12.76 -7.93
C VAL A 147 3.83 12.60 -7.96
N ARG A 148 4.48 12.84 -9.10
CA ARG A 148 5.93 12.81 -9.26
C ARG A 148 6.61 13.79 -8.30
N ASN A 149 6.19 15.06 -8.30
CA ASN A 149 6.77 16.07 -7.42
C ASN A 149 6.66 15.67 -5.93
N LEU A 150 5.53 15.09 -5.53
CA LEU A 150 5.32 14.60 -4.18
C LEU A 150 6.26 13.45 -3.82
N ILE A 151 6.48 12.51 -4.75
CA ILE A 151 7.44 11.40 -4.60
C ILE A 151 8.87 11.93 -4.47
N GLU A 152 9.31 12.80 -5.38
CA GLU A 152 10.66 13.37 -5.43
C GLU A 152 11.00 14.19 -4.18
N ASN A 153 10.05 14.98 -3.69
CA ASN A 153 10.25 15.86 -2.54
C ASN A 153 9.89 15.20 -1.22
N SER A 154 9.53 13.91 -1.25
CA SER A 154 9.17 13.15 -0.06
C SER A 154 10.34 13.08 0.93
N ARG A 155 10.02 13.32 2.19
CA ARG A 155 10.93 13.28 3.32
C ARG A 155 10.15 12.85 4.54
N ARG A 156 10.84 12.58 5.64
CA ARG A 156 10.21 12.15 6.89
C ARG A 156 9.48 13.30 7.59
N GLU A 157 8.36 13.68 7.02
CA GLU A 157 7.37 14.60 7.57
C GLU A 157 6.01 13.91 7.52
N ILE A 158 5.33 13.83 8.66
CA ILE A 158 4.08 13.08 8.80
C ILE A 158 3.06 13.53 7.73
N ASP A 159 2.83 14.84 7.59
CA ASP A 159 1.89 15.39 6.63
C ASP A 159 2.22 15.04 5.16
N LEU A 160 3.52 14.94 4.85
CA LEU A 160 3.98 14.61 3.51
C LEU A 160 3.79 13.11 3.22
N ILE A 161 4.07 12.26 4.19
CA ILE A 161 3.80 10.82 4.10
C ILE A 161 2.28 10.57 4.01
N LEU A 162 1.46 11.29 4.79
CA LEU A 162 0.00 11.22 4.68
C LEU A 162 -0.47 11.63 3.28
N SER A 163 0.10 12.71 2.71
CA SER A 163 -0.21 13.15 1.35
C SER A 163 0.16 12.10 0.31
N LEU A 164 1.31 11.43 0.47
CA LEU A 164 1.72 10.31 -0.40
C LEU A 164 0.70 9.17 -0.35
N LEU A 165 0.29 8.78 0.85
CA LEU A 165 -0.68 7.70 1.06
C LEU A 165 -2.05 8.04 0.48
N ASP A 166 -2.48 9.30 0.59
CA ASP A 166 -3.71 9.78 -0.04
C ASP A 166 -3.66 9.63 -1.57
N ARG A 167 -2.53 9.96 -2.21
CA ARG A 167 -2.37 9.72 -3.66
C ARG A 167 -2.42 8.23 -3.99
N GLY A 168 -1.76 7.38 -3.21
CA GLY A 168 -1.82 5.92 -3.39
C GLY A 168 -3.26 5.37 -3.30
N ILE A 169 -4.09 5.92 -2.41
CA ILE A 169 -5.50 5.59 -2.28
C ILE A 169 -6.30 6.07 -3.50
N GLU A 170 -6.11 7.31 -3.93
CA GLU A 170 -6.84 7.93 -5.05
C GLU A 170 -6.55 7.27 -6.40
N LEU A 171 -5.32 6.75 -6.60
CA LEU A 171 -4.96 5.97 -7.78
C LEU A 171 -5.78 4.68 -7.90
N ALA A 172 -6.32 4.18 -6.79
CA ALA A 172 -7.14 2.96 -6.71
C ALA A 172 -6.46 1.75 -7.40
N GLY A 173 -5.15 1.61 -7.20
CA GLY A 173 -4.42 0.38 -7.48
C GLY A 173 -4.68 -0.70 -6.42
N ARG A 174 -4.21 -1.91 -6.67
CA ARG A 174 -4.33 -3.08 -5.78
C ARG A 174 -3.86 -2.85 -4.35
N TYR A 175 -2.85 -1.99 -4.18
CA TYR A 175 -2.24 -1.67 -2.89
C TYR A 175 -2.88 -0.46 -2.18
N SER A 176 -3.98 0.08 -2.69
CA SER A 176 -4.71 1.20 -2.05
C SER A 176 -5.16 0.87 -0.61
N TRP A 177 -5.51 -0.39 -0.34
CA TRP A 177 -5.89 -0.85 0.99
C TRP A 177 -4.70 -0.94 1.96
N ASP A 178 -3.50 -1.23 1.45
CA ASP A 178 -2.26 -1.11 2.22
C ASP A 178 -1.99 0.35 2.57
N CYS A 179 -2.22 1.28 1.63
CA CYS A 179 -2.11 2.71 1.90
C CYS A 179 -3.09 3.15 3.00
N HIS A 180 -4.36 2.72 2.97
CA HIS A 180 -5.31 2.97 4.06
C HIS A 180 -4.80 2.43 5.39
N ASN A 181 -4.37 1.17 5.44
CA ASN A 181 -3.89 0.56 6.69
C ASN A 181 -2.66 1.32 7.23
N LEU A 182 -1.68 1.64 6.38
CA LEU A 182 -0.48 2.37 6.77
C LEU A 182 -0.79 3.82 7.18
N LYS A 183 -1.73 4.48 6.51
CA LYS A 183 -2.22 5.80 6.90
C LYS A 183 -2.82 5.76 8.30
N GLY A 184 -3.62 4.74 8.60
CA GLY A 184 -4.13 4.50 9.95
C GLY A 184 -3.02 4.41 10.99
N ILE A 185 -1.96 3.64 10.71
CA ILE A 185 -0.79 3.47 11.60
C ILE A 185 -0.09 4.81 11.86
N LEU A 186 0.13 5.59 10.81
CA LEU A 186 0.78 6.90 10.92
C LEU A 186 -0.08 7.89 11.73
N LEU A 187 -1.40 7.88 11.51
CA LEU A 187 -2.35 8.69 12.27
C LEU A 187 -2.41 8.31 13.75
N VAL A 188 -2.28 7.02 14.11
CA VAL A 188 -2.13 6.60 15.52
C VAL A 188 -0.87 7.21 16.13
N SER A 189 0.23 7.20 15.38
CA SER A 189 1.50 7.76 15.85
C SER A 189 1.43 9.28 16.03
N ASP A 190 0.56 9.96 15.28
CA ASP A 190 0.29 11.40 15.35
C ASP A 190 -0.88 11.75 16.30
N ASP A 191 -1.34 10.81 17.14
CA ASP A 191 -2.48 10.96 18.07
C ASP A 191 -3.82 11.37 17.42
N ARG A 192 -3.95 11.16 16.10
CA ARG A 192 -5.18 11.42 15.32
C ARG A 192 -6.08 10.19 15.30
N LEU A 193 -6.49 9.75 16.49
CA LEU A 193 -7.08 8.43 16.72
C LEU A 193 -8.41 8.19 15.96
N ASP A 194 -9.27 9.19 15.85
CA ASP A 194 -10.54 9.05 15.13
C ASP A 194 -10.34 8.90 13.62
N ASP A 195 -9.39 9.65 13.05
CA ASP A 195 -9.02 9.51 11.65
C ASP A 195 -8.42 8.11 11.41
N ALA A 196 -7.53 7.64 12.29
CA ALA A 196 -6.94 6.31 12.21
C ALA A 196 -8.02 5.20 12.23
N ALA A 197 -9.01 5.32 13.12
CA ALA A 197 -10.12 4.38 13.20
C ALA A 197 -10.94 4.33 11.90
N ARG A 198 -11.12 5.48 11.23
CA ARG A 198 -11.81 5.55 9.93
C ARG A 198 -11.03 4.80 8.87
N GLU A 199 -9.71 4.97 8.79
CA GLU A 199 -8.87 4.29 7.81
C GLU A 199 -8.87 2.76 8.02
N PHE A 200 -8.72 2.27 9.25
CA PHE A 200 -8.79 0.82 9.51
C PHE A 200 -10.17 0.23 9.18
N ARG A 201 -11.25 0.94 9.50
CA ARG A 201 -12.61 0.50 9.18
C ARG A 201 -12.87 0.47 7.68
N ALA A 202 -12.27 1.38 6.91
CA ALA A 202 -12.37 1.36 5.45
C ALA A 202 -11.80 0.05 4.88
N VAL A 203 -10.60 -0.37 5.33
CA VAL A 203 -9.99 -1.64 4.95
C VAL A 203 -10.86 -2.84 5.33
N ILE A 204 -11.35 -2.87 6.58
CA ILE A 204 -12.20 -3.96 7.09
C ILE A 204 -13.52 -4.09 6.29
N ALA A 205 -14.06 -2.96 5.82
CA ALA A 205 -15.29 -2.93 5.04
C ALA A 205 -15.08 -3.26 3.55
N ALA A 206 -13.83 -3.34 3.07
CA ALA A 206 -13.52 -3.61 1.68
C ALA A 206 -14.06 -4.98 1.22
N PRO A 207 -14.47 -5.13 -0.06
CA PRO A 207 -14.91 -6.41 -0.61
C PRO A 207 -13.82 -7.49 -0.49
N LYS A 208 -14.18 -8.71 -0.09
CA LYS A 208 -13.24 -9.84 0.10
C LYS A 208 -12.84 -10.53 -1.23
N VAL A 209 -12.28 -9.76 -2.16
CA VAL A 209 -12.05 -10.20 -3.56
C VAL A 209 -10.92 -11.21 -3.73
N ASP A 210 -9.84 -11.12 -2.95
CA ASP A 210 -8.70 -12.04 -3.05
C ASP A 210 -8.04 -12.32 -1.68
N ALA A 211 -7.11 -13.28 -1.65
CA ALA A 211 -6.40 -13.70 -0.44
C ALA A 211 -5.45 -12.61 0.10
N TYR A 212 -4.87 -11.79 -0.78
CA TYR A 212 -3.96 -10.72 -0.39
C TYR A 212 -4.73 -9.65 0.41
N LEU A 213 -5.85 -9.14 -0.09
CA LEU A 213 -6.65 -8.15 0.61
C LEU A 213 -7.20 -8.67 1.95
N ARG A 214 -7.54 -9.96 2.03
CA ARG A 214 -7.92 -10.58 3.31
C ARG A 214 -6.80 -10.49 4.35
N SER A 215 -5.53 -10.59 3.93
CA SER A 215 -4.40 -10.39 4.83
C SER A 215 -4.32 -8.96 5.37
N VAL A 216 -4.52 -7.96 4.51
CA VAL A 216 -4.54 -6.55 4.90
C VAL A 216 -5.70 -6.28 5.87
N GLN A 217 -6.85 -6.93 5.68
CA GLN A 217 -7.99 -6.84 6.59
C GLN A 217 -7.71 -7.42 7.98
N VAL A 218 -7.02 -8.56 8.08
CA VAL A 218 -6.57 -9.11 9.36
C VAL A 218 -5.67 -8.09 10.07
N HIS A 219 -4.69 -7.53 9.37
CA HIS A 219 -3.81 -6.50 9.96
C HIS A 219 -4.57 -5.26 10.42
N ALA A 220 -5.55 -4.78 9.64
CA ALA A 220 -6.38 -3.64 10.03
C ALA A 220 -7.24 -3.93 11.27
N MET A 221 -7.78 -5.15 11.42
CA MET A 221 -8.50 -5.56 12.64
C MET A 221 -7.56 -5.57 13.85
N ASN A 222 -6.34 -6.06 13.69
CA ASN A 222 -5.35 -6.05 14.76
C ASN A 222 -4.97 -4.61 15.15
N ASN A 223 -4.68 -3.74 14.18
CA ASN A 223 -4.36 -2.34 14.44
C ASN A 223 -5.52 -1.59 15.10
N LEU A 224 -6.76 -1.85 14.69
CA LEU A 224 -7.95 -1.28 15.34
C LEU A 224 -8.10 -1.74 16.80
N SER A 225 -7.68 -2.98 17.12
CA SER A 225 -7.66 -3.46 18.51
C SER A 225 -6.65 -2.71 19.39
N PHE A 226 -5.45 -2.44 18.87
CA PHE A 226 -4.45 -1.61 19.55
C PHE A 226 -4.96 -0.18 19.76
N LEU A 227 -5.59 0.41 18.73
CA LEU A 227 -6.19 1.73 18.81
C LEU A 227 -7.27 1.81 19.92
N CYS A 228 -8.19 0.85 19.99
CA CYS A 228 -9.18 0.78 21.06
C CYS A 228 -8.52 0.67 22.45
N SER A 229 -7.43 -0.09 22.57
CA SER A 229 -6.66 -0.21 23.82
C SER A 229 -6.00 1.11 24.22
N GLN A 230 -5.47 1.88 23.27
CA GLN A 230 -4.91 3.21 23.51
C GLN A 230 -5.99 4.21 23.97
N GLN A 231 -7.21 4.08 23.45
CA GLN A 231 -8.39 4.87 23.87
C GLN A 231 -9.01 4.40 25.20
N GLY A 232 -8.44 3.39 25.86
CA GLY A 232 -8.97 2.83 27.12
C GLY A 232 -10.23 1.95 26.94
N GLN A 233 -10.57 1.59 25.71
CA GLN A 233 -11.73 0.76 25.37
C GLN A 233 -11.35 -0.74 25.38
N SER A 234 -11.03 -1.28 26.56
CA SER A 234 -10.48 -2.64 26.69
C SER A 234 -11.39 -3.74 26.13
N ASP A 235 -12.70 -3.64 26.30
CA ASP A 235 -13.65 -4.63 25.77
C ASP A 235 -13.67 -4.62 24.23
N ASP A 236 -13.61 -3.44 23.61
CA ASP A 236 -13.57 -3.30 22.16
C ASP A 236 -12.23 -3.77 21.58
N ALA A 237 -11.11 -3.52 22.29
CA ALA A 237 -9.80 -4.04 21.92
C ALA A 237 -9.80 -5.58 21.86
N ILE A 238 -10.27 -6.24 22.93
CA ILE A 238 -10.37 -7.71 22.98
C ILE A 238 -11.29 -8.22 21.84
N ARG A 239 -12.44 -7.58 21.63
CA ARG A 239 -13.39 -7.98 20.58
C ARG A 239 -12.76 -7.90 19.18
N TRP A 240 -12.00 -6.85 18.88
CA TRP A 240 -11.33 -6.71 17.59
C TRP A 240 -10.16 -7.68 17.42
N ALA A 241 -9.37 -7.92 18.47
CA ALA A 241 -8.30 -8.91 18.45
C ALA A 241 -8.84 -10.33 18.23
N GLN A 242 -9.96 -10.69 18.87
CA GLN A 242 -10.65 -11.97 18.64
C GLN A 242 -11.13 -12.12 17.19
N LYS A 243 -11.73 -11.06 16.62
CA LYS A 243 -12.12 -11.05 15.20
C LYS A 243 -10.90 -11.23 14.29
N SER A 244 -9.80 -10.56 14.60
CA SER A 244 -8.54 -10.69 13.86
C SER A 244 -8.00 -12.12 13.89
N CYS A 245 -7.98 -12.78 15.07
CA CYS A 245 -7.58 -14.18 15.20
C CYS A 245 -8.48 -15.11 14.37
N ALA A 246 -9.80 -15.02 14.58
CA ALA A 246 -10.75 -15.89 13.88
C ALA A 246 -10.68 -15.70 12.36
N PHE A 247 -10.50 -14.46 11.90
CA PHE A 247 -10.39 -14.19 10.47
C PHE A 247 -9.06 -14.67 9.89
N ALA A 248 -7.94 -14.54 10.63
CA ALA A 248 -6.65 -15.10 10.23
C ALA A 248 -6.71 -16.64 10.09
N GLU A 249 -7.39 -17.32 11.01
CA GLU A 249 -7.64 -18.77 10.91
C GLU A 249 -8.51 -19.12 9.69
N GLU A 250 -9.57 -18.35 9.41
CA GLU A 250 -10.46 -18.56 8.26
C GLU A 250 -9.69 -18.51 6.92
N VAL A 251 -8.65 -17.68 6.84
CA VAL A 251 -7.88 -17.43 5.62
C VAL A 251 -6.51 -18.11 5.60
N ASP A 252 -6.28 -19.06 6.52
CA ASP A 252 -5.05 -19.84 6.65
C ASP A 252 -3.77 -18.97 6.76
N MET A 253 -3.85 -17.92 7.57
CA MET A 253 -2.73 -17.03 7.86
C MET A 253 -2.12 -17.30 9.23
N ASP A 254 -0.85 -16.89 9.39
CA ASP A 254 -0.20 -16.88 10.70
C ASP A 254 -1.01 -16.02 11.69
N THR A 255 -1.39 -16.65 12.80
CA THR A 255 -2.22 -16.03 13.86
C THR A 255 -1.37 -15.38 14.95
N PHE A 256 -0.04 -15.53 14.92
CA PHE A 256 0.86 -15.07 15.99
C PHE A 256 0.58 -13.62 16.40
N SER A 257 0.57 -12.70 15.43
CA SER A 257 0.37 -11.27 15.68
C SER A 257 -0.97 -10.95 16.37
N SER A 258 -2.06 -11.56 15.88
CA SER A 258 -3.40 -11.38 16.45
C SER A 258 -3.50 -11.99 17.85
N ARG A 259 -2.90 -13.17 18.06
CA ARG A 259 -2.88 -13.84 19.37
C ARG A 259 -2.03 -13.11 20.39
N PHE A 260 -0.90 -12.56 19.97
CA PHE A 260 -0.05 -11.74 20.83
C PHE A 260 -0.79 -10.50 21.31
N GLY A 261 -1.48 -9.79 20.41
CA GLY A 261 -2.36 -8.67 20.76
C GLY A 261 -3.47 -9.09 21.74
N LEU A 262 -4.17 -10.18 21.44
CA LEU A 262 -5.24 -10.71 22.30
C LEU A 262 -4.73 -11.08 23.71
N MET A 263 -3.60 -11.78 23.79
CA MET A 263 -2.92 -12.09 25.05
C MET A 263 -2.61 -10.81 25.83
N PHE A 264 -2.00 -9.82 25.16
CA PHE A 264 -1.64 -8.55 25.77
C PHE A 264 -2.85 -7.81 26.35
N PHE A 265 -3.97 -7.74 25.62
CA PHE A 265 -5.17 -7.07 26.12
C PHE A 265 -5.81 -7.80 27.31
N HIS A 266 -5.78 -9.13 27.34
CA HIS A 266 -6.21 -9.90 28.51
C HIS A 266 -5.32 -9.63 29.74
N LEU A 267 -3.99 -9.62 29.56
CA LEU A 267 -3.06 -9.27 30.65
C LEU A 267 -3.33 -7.87 31.20
N ARG A 268 -3.55 -6.90 30.32
CA ARG A 268 -3.78 -5.49 30.70
C ARG A 268 -5.09 -5.29 31.48
N ARG A 269 -6.11 -6.13 31.25
CA ARG A 269 -7.41 -6.02 31.96
C ARG A 269 -7.33 -6.49 33.42
N GLN A 270 -6.34 -7.32 33.77
CA GLN A 270 -6.03 -7.80 35.13
C GLN A 270 -7.22 -8.41 35.92
N HIS A 271 -8.25 -8.92 35.26
CA HIS A 271 -9.27 -9.75 35.92
C HIS A 271 -8.85 -11.21 35.91
N GLU A 272 -9.21 -11.98 36.94
CA GLU A 272 -8.83 -13.39 37.11
C GLU A 272 -9.13 -14.24 35.85
N GLY A 273 -10.34 -14.12 35.30
CA GLY A 273 -10.72 -14.83 34.07
C GLY A 273 -9.99 -14.39 32.80
N ASP A 274 -9.40 -13.19 32.78
CA ASP A 274 -8.58 -12.74 31.65
C ASP A 274 -7.15 -13.30 31.75
N ILE A 275 -6.62 -13.53 32.96
CA ILE A 275 -5.29 -14.16 33.12
C ILE A 275 -5.29 -15.58 32.56
N ASP A 276 -6.37 -16.35 32.79
CA ASP A 276 -6.52 -17.68 32.20
C ASP A 276 -6.62 -17.63 30.67
N ARG A 277 -7.32 -16.65 30.11
CA ARG A 277 -7.41 -16.44 28.66
C ARG A 277 -6.07 -16.02 28.05
N ALA A 278 -5.30 -15.18 28.74
CA ALA A 278 -3.94 -14.86 28.32
C ALA A 278 -3.06 -16.12 28.32
N ALA A 279 -3.16 -16.96 29.35
CA ALA A 279 -2.45 -18.23 29.43
C ALA A 279 -2.83 -19.18 28.29
N GLU A 280 -4.11 -19.24 27.92
CA GLU A 280 -4.58 -20.01 26.76
C GLU A 280 -3.89 -19.53 25.46
N GLN A 281 -3.84 -18.22 25.21
CA GLN A 281 -3.19 -17.68 24.01
C GLN A 281 -1.69 -17.99 23.98
N ILE A 282 -0.98 -17.89 25.12
CA ILE A 282 0.44 -18.30 25.22
C ILE A 282 0.58 -19.78 24.88
N GLY A 283 -0.28 -20.63 25.45
CA GLY A 283 -0.28 -22.07 25.17
C GLY A 283 -0.42 -22.37 23.68
N ILE A 284 -1.28 -21.66 22.97
CA ILE A 284 -1.45 -21.82 21.51
C ILE A 284 -0.22 -21.32 20.75
N ILE A 285 0.30 -20.14 21.08
CA ILE A 285 1.50 -19.57 20.45
C ILE A 285 2.71 -20.53 20.57
N LEU A 286 2.86 -21.20 21.71
CA LEU A 286 4.00 -22.08 21.98
C LEU A 286 3.89 -23.48 21.33
N GLN A 287 2.74 -23.85 20.76
CA GLN A 287 2.57 -25.12 20.05
C GLN A 287 3.23 -25.12 18.67
N ASP A 288 3.33 -23.95 18.04
CA ASP A 288 3.99 -23.77 16.74
C ASP A 288 5.42 -23.24 16.94
N ALA A 289 6.41 -23.89 16.32
CA ALA A 289 7.82 -23.56 16.51
C ALA A 289 8.19 -22.16 15.97
N ASN A 290 7.54 -21.75 14.87
CA ASN A 290 7.76 -20.44 14.27
C ASN A 290 7.16 -19.34 15.17
N SER A 291 5.93 -19.52 15.61
CA SER A 291 5.22 -18.63 16.55
C SER A 291 5.97 -18.52 17.88
N ARG A 292 6.51 -19.63 18.40
CA ARG A 292 7.38 -19.61 19.59
C ARG A 292 8.61 -18.75 19.39
N SER A 293 9.33 -18.93 18.28
CA SER A 293 10.53 -18.15 17.98
C SER A 293 10.20 -16.66 17.79
N ALA A 294 9.05 -16.35 17.18
CA ALA A 294 8.53 -14.99 17.08
C ALA A 294 8.18 -14.41 18.46
N PHE A 295 7.54 -15.19 19.32
CA PHE A 295 7.17 -14.80 20.68
C PHE A 295 8.40 -14.45 21.52
N GLU A 296 9.40 -15.31 21.53
CA GLU A 296 10.65 -15.10 22.27
C GLU A 296 11.38 -13.83 21.76
N ARG A 297 11.42 -13.60 20.44
CA ARG A 297 11.97 -12.35 19.86
C ARG A 297 11.16 -11.13 20.26
N CYS A 298 9.83 -11.17 20.16
CA CYS A 298 8.96 -10.07 20.56
C CYS A 298 9.12 -9.73 22.04
N LEU A 299 9.20 -10.75 22.91
CA LEU A 299 9.47 -10.55 24.32
C LEU A 299 10.87 -9.99 24.58
N GLY A 300 11.84 -10.14 23.67
CA GLY A 300 13.18 -9.52 23.80
C GLY A 300 13.21 -8.02 23.49
N LEU A 301 12.18 -7.46 22.84
CA LEU A 301 12.16 -6.04 22.46
C LEU A 301 11.97 -5.13 23.67
N GLU A 302 12.68 -4.00 23.72
CA GLU A 302 12.54 -3.01 24.81
C GLU A 302 11.12 -2.44 24.87
N SER A 303 10.49 -2.20 23.71
CA SER A 303 9.10 -1.77 23.57
C SER A 303 8.08 -2.69 24.27
N ASN A 304 8.43 -3.97 24.47
CA ASN A 304 7.59 -4.97 25.13
C ASN A 304 7.91 -5.20 26.61
N ALA A 305 8.66 -4.30 27.26
CA ALA A 305 8.99 -4.40 28.68
C ALA A 305 7.74 -4.48 29.57
N GLU A 306 6.65 -3.79 29.22
CA GLU A 306 5.38 -3.87 29.96
C GLU A 306 4.77 -5.27 29.90
N VAL A 307 4.82 -5.93 28.73
CA VAL A 307 4.34 -7.31 28.56
C VAL A 307 5.11 -8.26 29.48
N ARG A 308 6.45 -8.14 29.50
CA ARG A 308 7.31 -8.95 30.39
C ARG A 308 6.95 -8.74 31.85
N ARG A 309 6.77 -7.48 32.28
CA ARG A 309 6.36 -7.14 33.65
C ARG A 309 5.03 -7.81 34.01
N MET A 310 4.02 -7.69 33.14
CA MET A 310 2.70 -8.31 33.39
C MET A 310 2.78 -9.83 33.48
N LEU A 311 3.54 -10.48 32.59
CA LEU A 311 3.75 -11.94 32.63
C LEU A 311 4.39 -12.40 33.94
N ALA A 312 5.35 -11.63 34.49
CA ALA A 312 5.99 -11.92 35.77
C ALA A 312 5.06 -11.69 36.96
N GLU A 313 4.29 -10.60 36.95
CA GLU A 313 3.28 -10.29 37.99
C GLU A 313 2.20 -11.37 38.08
N THR A 314 1.79 -11.92 36.94
CA THR A 314 0.79 -12.99 36.88
C THR A 314 1.38 -14.39 37.03
N GLY A 315 2.72 -14.53 37.10
CA GLY A 315 3.44 -15.80 37.18
C GLY A 315 3.34 -16.68 35.92
N LEU A 316 2.89 -16.12 34.80
CA LEU A 316 2.77 -16.84 33.53
C LEU A 316 4.14 -17.08 32.89
N ASP A 317 5.10 -16.20 33.14
CA ASP A 317 6.51 -16.38 32.77
C ASP A 317 7.08 -17.71 33.30
N LYS A 318 6.85 -18.01 34.59
CA LYS A 318 7.29 -19.26 35.23
C LYS A 318 6.48 -20.45 34.74
N ARG A 319 5.15 -20.30 34.61
CA ARG A 319 4.26 -21.36 34.13
C ARG A 319 4.66 -21.88 32.75
N PHE A 320 5.08 -20.99 31.86
CA PHE A 320 5.44 -21.33 30.49
C PHE A 320 6.96 -21.41 30.24
N GLY A 321 7.78 -21.23 31.27
CA GLY A 321 9.24 -21.30 31.15
C GLY A 321 9.85 -20.18 30.30
N LEU A 322 9.28 -18.97 30.35
CA LEU A 322 9.72 -17.77 29.63
C LEU A 322 10.83 -17.00 30.37
N VAL A 323 11.25 -17.49 31.55
CA VAL A 323 12.26 -16.85 32.40
C VAL A 323 13.64 -16.96 31.73
N GLY A 324 14.29 -15.83 31.45
CA GLY A 324 15.64 -15.76 30.89
C GLY A 324 15.77 -15.19 29.47
N CYS A 325 14.68 -14.68 28.87
CA CYS A 325 14.75 -13.98 27.58
C CYS A 325 15.49 -12.62 27.63
N ASP A 326 15.79 -12.08 28.81
CA ASP A 326 16.40 -10.75 28.96
C ASP A 326 17.91 -10.67 28.60
N GLN A 327 18.56 -11.74 28.13
CA GLN A 327 20.04 -11.79 28.07
C GLN A 327 20.69 -12.50 26.87
N LYS A 328 20.07 -12.51 25.69
CA LYS A 328 20.85 -12.81 24.47
C LYS A 328 20.92 -11.57 23.57
N PRO A 329 22.12 -10.96 23.42
CA PRO A 329 22.31 -9.83 22.53
C PRO A 329 22.05 -10.20 21.06
#